data_AF-A0A1W6Z9P2-F1
#
_entry.id   AF-A0A1W6Z9P2-F1
#
_cell.length_a   1.000
_cell.length_b   1.000
_cell.length_c   1.000
_cell.angle_alpha   90.00
_cell.angle_beta   90.00
_cell.angle_gamma   90.00
#
_symmetry.space_group_name_H-M   'P 1'
#
loop_
_entity.id
_entity.type
_entity.pdbx_description
1 polymer ?
#
loop_
_entity_poly.entity_id
_entity_poly.type
_entity_poly.pdbx_seq_one_letter_code
_entity_poly.pdbx_strand_id
1 'polypeptide(L)'
;MSQTATAVRSEFGEQLYQGLEALPSSRRFTAEQLEVIYALAYAQVTQGKYAEALPMFSILAVYGPTRKHYMMGLALCLQMCARYEEAIRIYSAVGTLFPEGPEASLGVAECLLALGLTAEAAEELEMVQRYIAESGQYPEARARAQALSDLARREAVV
;
A
#
# COMPACT_ATOMS: atom_id res chain seq x y z
N MET A 1 13.49 -21.73 -18.42
CA MET A 1 12.67 -22.07 -17.24
C MET A 1 12.89 -20.97 -16.22
N SER A 2 12.14 -19.88 -16.32
CA SER A 2 12.30 -18.73 -15.42
C SER A 2 11.56 -19.05 -14.13
N GLN A 3 12.31 -19.23 -13.04
CA GLN A 3 11.74 -19.33 -11.70
C GLN A 3 11.04 -18.00 -11.42
N THR A 4 9.71 -18.00 -11.36
CA THR A 4 8.97 -16.90 -10.76
C THR A 4 9.39 -16.81 -9.31
N ALA A 5 10.13 -15.76 -8.97
CA ALA A 5 10.37 -15.38 -7.59
C ALA A 5 9.02 -15.02 -6.97
N THR A 6 8.32 -16.01 -6.41
CA THR A 6 7.19 -15.75 -5.54
C THR A 6 7.76 -14.97 -4.35
N ALA A 7 7.42 -13.70 -4.23
CA ALA A 7 7.88 -12.89 -3.12
C ALA A 7 7.29 -13.49 -1.83
N VAL A 8 8.12 -14.20 -1.06
CA VAL A 8 7.73 -14.77 0.23
C VAL A 8 7.97 -13.71 1.30
N ARG A 9 7.05 -13.61 2.27
CA ARG A 9 7.25 -12.77 3.46
C ARG A 9 8.59 -13.08 4.10
N SER A 10 9.27 -12.05 4.61
CA SER A 10 10.44 -12.26 5.48
C SER A 10 10.00 -12.97 6.78
N GLU A 11 10.95 -13.51 7.54
CA GLU A 11 10.66 -14.10 8.85
C GLU A 11 9.91 -13.11 9.76
N PHE A 12 10.36 -11.85 9.78
CA PHE A 12 9.67 -10.77 10.50
C PHE A 12 8.25 -10.54 9.96
N GLY A 13 8.08 -10.49 8.64
CA GLY A 13 6.76 -10.29 8.02
C GLY A 13 5.79 -11.44 8.31
N GLU A 14 6.28 -12.67 8.36
CA GLU A 14 5.49 -13.85 8.73
C GLU A 14 5.09 -13.81 10.22
N GLN A 15 6.03 -13.50 11.11
CA GLN A 15 5.72 -13.33 12.55
C GLN A 15 4.70 -12.22 12.79
N LEU A 16 4.84 -11.09 12.10
CA LEU A 16 3.89 -9.98 12.18
C LEU A 16 2.51 -10.39 11.65
N TYR A 17 2.45 -11.08 10.51
CA TYR A 17 1.20 -11.58 9.94
C TYR A 17 0.47 -12.50 10.91
N GLN A 18 1.17 -13.51 11.46
CA GLN A 18 0.61 -14.45 12.42
C GLN A 18 0.16 -13.74 13.71
N GLY A 19 0.94 -12.77 14.20
CA GLY A 19 0.58 -11.95 15.35
C GLY A 19 -0.71 -11.17 15.14
N LEU A 20 -0.87 -10.54 13.98
CA LEU A 20 -2.08 -9.80 13.60
C LEU A 20 -3.28 -10.72 13.43
N GLU A 21 -3.11 -11.89 12.82
CA GLU A 21 -4.18 -12.89 12.65
C GLU A 21 -4.65 -13.47 13.99
N ALA A 22 -3.74 -13.62 14.96
CA ALA A 22 -4.03 -14.14 16.29
C ALA A 22 -4.73 -13.13 17.22
N LEU A 23 -4.80 -11.85 16.85
CA LEU A 23 -5.45 -10.84 17.68
C LEU A 23 -6.94 -11.19 17.92
N PRO A 24 -7.46 -11.01 19.15
CA PRO A 24 -8.88 -11.21 19.44
C PRO A 24 -9.80 -10.35 18.57
N SER A 25 -9.36 -9.14 18.20
CA SER A 25 -10.10 -8.25 17.30
C SER A 25 -10.30 -8.85 15.91
N SER A 26 -9.31 -9.56 15.38
CA SER A 26 -9.37 -10.21 14.05
C SER A 26 -10.47 -11.27 13.92
N ARG A 27 -11.03 -11.72 15.05
CA ARG A 27 -12.12 -12.71 15.12
C ARG A 27 -13.45 -12.10 15.55
N ARG A 28 -13.52 -10.77 15.73
CA ARG A 28 -14.70 -10.07 16.24
C ARG A 28 -15.87 -10.06 15.25
N PHE A 29 -15.55 -10.08 13.96
CA PHE A 29 -16.49 -10.09 12.83
C PHE A 29 -16.14 -11.22 11.87
N THR A 30 -17.14 -11.74 11.16
CA THR A 30 -16.90 -12.72 10.10
C THR A 30 -16.32 -12.05 8.85
N ALA A 31 -15.76 -12.86 7.95
CA ALA A 31 -15.28 -12.41 6.64
C ALA A 31 -16.37 -11.62 5.89
N GLU A 32 -17.58 -12.17 5.83
CA GLU A 32 -18.71 -11.63 5.09
C GLU A 32 -19.17 -10.29 5.67
N GLN A 33 -19.18 -10.16 7.01
CA GLN A 33 -19.52 -8.90 7.67
C GLN A 33 -18.52 -7.80 7.31
N LEU A 34 -17.23 -8.11 7.27
CA LEU A 34 -16.20 -7.15 6.87
C LEU A 34 -16.30 -6.82 5.38
N GLU A 35 -16.61 -7.78 4.51
CA GLU A 35 -16.76 -7.51 3.07
C GLU A 35 -17.96 -6.59 2.77
N VAL A 36 -19.03 -6.63 3.57
CA VAL A 36 -20.13 -5.65 3.46
C VAL A 36 -19.65 -4.23 3.78
N ILE A 37 -18.85 -4.07 4.84
CA ILE A 37 -18.26 -2.77 5.22
C ILE A 37 -17.29 -2.30 4.13
N TYR A 38 -16.50 -3.21 3.56
CA TYR A 38 -15.60 -2.92 2.44
C TYR A 38 -16.35 -2.43 1.21
N ALA A 39 -17.45 -3.10 0.82
CA ALA A 39 -18.23 -2.70 -0.34
C ALA A 39 -18.78 -1.26 -0.19
N LEU A 40 -19.26 -0.90 1.02
CA LEU A 40 -19.72 0.45 1.35
C LEU A 40 -18.58 1.49 1.28
N ALA A 41 -17.43 1.19 1.89
CA ALA A 41 -16.26 2.07 1.89
C ALA A 41 -15.68 2.25 0.48
N TYR A 42 -15.60 1.17 -0.29
CA TYR A 42 -15.11 1.20 -1.67
C TYR A 42 -16.04 2.00 -2.57
N ALA A 43 -17.37 1.90 -2.40
CA ALA A 43 -18.33 2.71 -3.13
C ALA A 43 -18.18 4.22 -2.86
N GLN A 44 -17.70 4.62 -1.68
CA GLN A 44 -17.36 6.01 -1.40
C GLN A 44 -16.03 6.41 -2.04
N VAL A 45 -15.02 5.55 -2.00
CA VAL A 45 -13.74 5.76 -2.70
C VAL A 45 -13.94 5.99 -4.19
N THR A 46 -14.79 5.20 -4.87
CA THR A 46 -15.08 5.38 -6.29
C THR A 46 -15.83 6.69 -6.61
N GLN A 47 -16.45 7.31 -5.59
CA GLN A 47 -17.06 8.64 -5.69
C GLN A 47 -16.09 9.78 -5.28
N GLY A 48 -14.82 9.47 -4.96
CA GLY A 48 -13.84 10.45 -4.45
C GLY A 48 -14.09 10.90 -3.00
N LYS A 49 -14.98 10.21 -2.28
CA LYS A 49 -15.38 10.50 -0.90
C LYS A 49 -14.44 9.83 0.11
N TYR A 50 -13.17 10.21 0.06
CA TYR A 50 -12.11 9.56 0.84
C TYR A 50 -12.22 9.82 2.34
N ALA A 51 -12.62 11.03 2.74
CA ALA A 51 -12.80 11.39 4.14
C ALA A 51 -13.95 10.60 4.79
N GLU A 52 -15.04 10.35 4.05
CA GLU A 52 -16.14 9.50 4.51
C GLU A 52 -15.76 8.02 4.56
N ALA A 53 -14.92 7.55 3.63
CA ALA A 53 -14.50 6.15 3.56
C ALA A 53 -13.46 5.79 4.63
N LEU A 54 -12.63 6.76 5.02
CA LEU A 54 -11.53 6.58 5.96
C LEU A 54 -11.89 5.88 7.28
N PRO A 55 -12.97 6.26 8.02
CA PRO A 55 -13.36 5.56 9.24
C PRO A 55 -13.71 4.09 9.00
N MET A 56 -14.35 3.76 7.87
CA MET A 56 -14.68 2.37 7.54
C MET A 56 -13.43 1.55 7.21
N PHE A 57 -12.51 2.10 6.43
CA PHE A 57 -11.22 1.43 6.18
C PHE A 57 -10.37 1.28 7.45
N SER A 58 -10.47 2.22 8.40
CA SER A 58 -9.83 2.09 9.71
C SER A 58 -10.39 0.93 10.51
N ILE A 59 -11.73 0.76 10.51
CA ILE A 59 -12.40 -0.40 11.11
C ILE A 59 -11.94 -1.69 10.43
N LEU A 60 -11.93 -1.73 9.10
CA LEU A 60 -11.50 -2.90 8.33
C LEU A 60 -10.05 -3.30 8.63
N ALA A 61 -9.13 -2.33 8.76
CA ALA A 61 -7.74 -2.61 9.11
C ALA A 61 -7.58 -3.12 10.55
N VAL A 62 -8.44 -2.70 11.49
CA VAL A 62 -8.40 -3.18 12.90
C VAL A 62 -8.98 -4.58 13.05
N TYR A 63 -10.07 -4.89 12.34
CA TYR A 63 -10.80 -6.14 12.49
C TYR A 63 -10.48 -7.19 11.40
N GLY A 64 -9.78 -6.79 10.34
CA GLY A 64 -9.25 -7.67 9.30
C GLY A 64 -7.83 -7.27 8.90
N PRO A 65 -6.86 -7.21 9.84
CA PRO A 65 -5.52 -6.66 9.60
C PRO A 65 -4.67 -7.46 8.61
N THR A 66 -5.08 -8.70 8.28
CA THR A 66 -4.38 -9.59 7.35
C THR A 66 -4.99 -9.62 5.94
N ARG A 67 -5.77 -8.61 5.57
CA ARG A 67 -6.32 -8.46 4.21
C ARG A 67 -5.71 -7.27 3.47
N LYS A 68 -4.92 -7.55 2.44
CA LYS A 68 -4.20 -6.53 1.64
C LYS A 68 -5.13 -5.40 1.18
N HIS A 69 -6.31 -5.71 0.63
CA HIS A 69 -7.23 -4.70 0.08
C HIS A 69 -7.80 -3.75 1.13
N TYR A 70 -7.96 -4.19 2.39
CA TYR A 70 -8.40 -3.31 3.48
C TYR A 70 -7.33 -2.28 3.85
N MET A 71 -6.09 -2.74 4.01
CA MET A 71 -4.95 -1.89 4.33
C MET A 71 -4.62 -0.94 3.17
N MET A 72 -4.68 -1.41 1.92
CA MET A 72 -4.51 -0.57 0.74
C MET A 72 -5.58 0.51 0.64
N GLY A 73 -6.84 0.18 0.94
CA GLY A 73 -7.91 1.18 0.96
C GLY A 73 -7.73 2.22 2.08
N LEU A 74 -7.26 1.80 3.26
CA LEU A 74 -6.90 2.72 4.34
C LEU A 74 -5.77 3.68 3.92
N ALA A 75 -4.68 3.14 3.38
CA ALA A 75 -3.54 3.91 2.93
C ALA A 75 -3.93 4.92 1.83
N LEU A 76 -4.75 4.49 0.86
CA LEU A 76 -5.27 5.36 -0.19
C LEU A 76 -6.13 6.49 0.39
N CYS A 77 -7.04 6.19 1.32
CA CYS A 77 -7.87 7.23 1.94
C CYS A 77 -7.01 8.23 2.72
N LEU A 78 -5.98 7.77 3.45
CA LEU A 78 -5.04 8.64 4.14
C LEU A 78 -4.28 9.54 3.16
N GLN A 79 -3.75 8.96 2.08
CA GLN A 79 -3.04 9.71 1.02
C GLN A 79 -3.94 10.78 0.40
N MET A 80 -5.17 10.43 0.03
CA MET A 80 -6.11 11.37 -0.60
C MET A 80 -6.64 12.43 0.38
N CYS A 81 -6.59 12.17 1.68
CA CYS A 81 -6.84 13.16 2.73
C CYS A 81 -5.58 13.94 3.14
N ALA A 82 -4.49 13.86 2.37
CA ALA A 82 -3.20 14.52 2.63
C ALA A 82 -2.55 14.17 3.98
N ARG A 83 -2.87 12.99 4.54
CA ARG A 83 -2.26 12.43 5.76
C ARG A 83 -1.11 11.51 5.36
N TYR A 84 -0.12 12.07 4.68
CA TYR A 84 0.91 11.32 3.95
C TYR A 84 1.79 10.46 4.84
N GLU A 85 2.22 10.96 6.01
CA GLU A 85 3.06 10.19 6.94
C GLU A 85 2.33 8.96 7.48
N GLU A 86 1.00 9.06 7.65
CA GLU A 86 0.18 7.94 8.08
C GLU A 86 -0.02 6.94 6.95
N ALA A 87 -0.27 7.44 5.73
CA ALA A 87 -0.35 6.61 4.53
C ALA A 87 0.93 5.80 4.31
N ILE A 88 2.11 6.43 4.45
CA ILE A 88 3.42 5.77 4.36
C ILE A 88 3.50 4.61 5.36
N ARG A 89 3.15 4.82 6.63
CA ARG A 89 3.19 3.74 7.63
C ARG A 89 2.32 2.55 7.24
N ILE A 90 1.11 2.80 6.72
CA ILE A 90 0.22 1.72 6.29
C ILE A 90 0.74 1.04 5.01
N TYR A 91 1.21 1.79 4.01
CA TYR A 91 1.80 1.21 2.80
C TYR A 91 3.06 0.38 3.11
N SER A 92 3.96 0.86 3.97
CA SER A 92 5.14 0.09 4.39
C SER A 92 4.75 -1.19 5.15
N ALA A 93 3.70 -1.14 5.97
CA ALA A 93 3.15 -2.33 6.61
C ALA A 93 2.58 -3.31 5.56
N VAL A 94 1.90 -2.83 4.52
CA VAL A 94 1.47 -3.66 3.40
C VAL A 94 2.65 -4.31 2.70
N GLY A 95 3.73 -3.57 2.39
CA GLY A 95 4.92 -4.15 1.76
C GLY A 95 5.59 -5.24 2.60
N THR A 96 5.51 -5.12 3.94
CA THR A 96 6.02 -6.13 4.87
C THR A 96 5.12 -7.37 4.92
N LEU A 97 3.79 -7.18 4.94
CA LEU A 97 2.79 -8.24 5.09
C LEU A 97 2.37 -8.88 3.76
N PHE A 98 2.59 -8.22 2.64
CA PHE A 98 2.17 -8.65 1.30
C PHE A 98 3.24 -8.18 0.30
N PRO A 99 4.41 -8.84 0.29
CA PRO A 99 5.55 -8.42 -0.52
C PRO A 99 5.30 -8.66 -2.03
N GLU A 100 4.14 -9.18 -2.41
CA GLU A 100 3.75 -9.34 -3.80
C GLU A 100 3.29 -8.00 -4.40
N GLY A 101 4.01 -7.57 -5.44
CA GLY A 101 3.62 -6.46 -6.29
C GLY A 101 4.18 -5.09 -5.85
N PRO A 102 4.29 -4.14 -6.78
CA PRO A 102 4.90 -2.83 -6.52
C PRO A 102 3.93 -1.79 -5.94
N GLU A 103 2.65 -2.11 -5.74
CA GLU A 103 1.62 -1.09 -5.50
C GLU A 103 1.82 -0.32 -4.20
N ALA A 104 2.24 -1.01 -3.13
CA ALA A 104 2.45 -0.38 -1.83
C ALA A 104 3.66 0.57 -1.86
N SER A 105 4.78 0.13 -2.43
CA SER A 105 5.98 0.96 -2.60
C SER A 105 5.75 2.17 -3.50
N LEU A 106 4.93 2.03 -4.56
CA LEU A 106 4.50 3.18 -5.35
C LEU A 106 3.69 4.18 -4.53
N GLY A 107 2.80 3.69 -3.66
CA GLY A 107 2.07 4.54 -2.70
C GLY A 107 2.99 5.27 -1.73
N VAL A 108 4.04 4.61 -1.22
CA VAL A 108 5.09 5.24 -0.40
C VAL A 108 5.78 6.36 -1.18
N ALA A 109 6.28 6.08 -2.38
CA ALA A 109 6.98 7.06 -3.21
C ALA A 109 6.12 8.30 -3.51
N GLU A 110 4.83 8.12 -3.82
CA GLU A 110 3.91 9.24 -4.04
C GLU A 110 3.70 10.10 -2.80
N CYS A 111 3.57 9.47 -1.64
CA CYS A 111 3.44 10.19 -0.38
C CYS A 111 4.74 10.95 -0.03
N LEU A 112 5.91 10.37 -0.30
CA LEU A 112 7.21 11.02 -0.09
C LEU A 112 7.36 12.26 -0.99
N LEU A 113 6.98 12.16 -2.27
CA LEU A 113 6.96 13.31 -3.18
C LEU A 113 6.00 14.40 -2.70
N ALA A 114 4.80 14.02 -2.25
CA ALA A 114 3.83 14.98 -1.71
C ALA A 114 4.33 15.71 -0.44
N LEU A 115 5.24 15.08 0.32
CA LEU A 115 5.93 15.68 1.47
C LEU A 115 7.18 16.49 1.08
N GLY A 116 7.58 16.52 -0.19
CA GLY A 116 8.81 17.15 -0.66
C GLY A 116 10.09 16.37 -0.33
N LEU A 117 9.96 15.12 0.12
CA LEU A 117 11.07 14.20 0.43
C LEU A 117 11.54 13.51 -0.86
N THR A 118 12.08 14.32 -1.78
CA THR A 118 12.38 13.90 -3.16
C THR A 118 13.53 12.89 -3.25
N ALA A 119 14.50 12.97 -2.34
CA ALA A 119 15.62 12.02 -2.30
C ALA A 119 15.14 10.62 -1.89
N GLU A 120 14.37 10.54 -0.82
CA GLU A 120 13.78 9.30 -0.32
C GLU A 120 12.80 8.70 -1.34
N ALA A 121 12.01 9.54 -2.01
CA ALA A 121 11.13 9.08 -3.09
C ALA A 121 11.92 8.48 -4.26
N ALA A 122 13.03 9.10 -4.65
CA ALA A 122 13.88 8.60 -5.73
C ALA A 122 14.48 7.23 -5.39
N GLU A 123 14.98 7.06 -4.15
CA GLU A 123 15.50 5.77 -3.67
C GLU A 123 14.42 4.68 -3.70
N GLU A 124 13.21 4.98 -3.21
CA GLU A 124 12.08 4.03 -3.23
C GLU A 124 11.71 3.65 -4.68
N LEU A 125 11.65 4.62 -5.58
CA LEU A 125 11.30 4.38 -6.98
C LEU A 125 12.37 3.56 -7.72
N GLU A 126 13.65 3.75 -7.41
CA GLU A 126 14.72 2.91 -7.94
C GLU A 126 14.55 1.45 -7.52
N MET A 127 14.22 1.20 -6.25
CA MET A 127 13.96 -0.16 -5.75
C MET A 127 12.75 -0.79 -6.45
N VAL A 128 11.66 -0.05 -6.61
CA VAL A 128 10.46 -0.49 -7.33
C VAL A 128 10.78 -0.83 -8.79
N GLN A 129 11.54 0.01 -9.48
CA GLN A 129 11.91 -0.23 -10.88
C GLN A 129 12.78 -1.46 -11.05
N ARG A 130 13.74 -1.71 -10.14
CA ARG A 130 14.54 -2.94 -10.14
C ARG A 130 13.65 -4.17 -9.96
N TYR A 131 12.74 -4.15 -8.98
CA TYR A 131 11.78 -5.24 -8.75
C TYR A 131 10.90 -5.52 -9.98
N ILE A 132 10.38 -4.48 -10.63
CA ILE A 132 9.56 -4.60 -11.85
C ILE A 132 10.38 -5.14 -13.03
N ALA A 133 11.66 -4.74 -13.15
CA ALA A 133 12.54 -5.22 -14.21
C ALA A 133 12.90 -6.70 -14.03
N GLU A 134 13.19 -7.13 -12.80
CA GLU A 134 13.53 -8.51 -12.45
C GLU A 134 12.32 -9.45 -12.58
N SER A 135 11.14 -9.01 -12.16
CA SER A 135 9.90 -9.79 -12.28
C SER A 135 9.41 -9.92 -13.73
N GLY A 136 9.73 -8.94 -14.59
CA GLY A 136 9.23 -8.88 -15.97
C GLY A 136 7.71 -8.67 -16.08
N GLN A 137 7.06 -8.30 -14.98
CA GLN A 137 5.61 -8.14 -14.85
C GLN A 137 5.25 -6.66 -14.58
N TYR A 138 3.97 -6.33 -14.44
CA TYR A 138 3.46 -5.00 -14.06
C TYR A 138 3.81 -3.83 -15.02
N PRO A 139 3.40 -3.88 -16.31
CA PRO A 139 3.69 -2.82 -17.28
C PRO A 139 3.11 -1.45 -16.87
N GLU A 140 1.94 -1.41 -16.25
CA GLU A 140 1.32 -0.17 -15.77
C GLU A 140 2.10 0.42 -14.59
N ALA A 141 2.53 -0.41 -13.64
CA ALA A 141 3.36 0.02 -12.53
C ALA A 141 4.72 0.54 -13.01
N ARG A 142 5.29 -0.03 -14.09
CA ARG A 142 6.52 0.46 -14.71
C ARG A 142 6.35 1.88 -15.23
N ALA A 143 5.30 2.12 -16.00
CA ALA A 143 5.02 3.45 -16.56
C ALA A 143 4.81 4.48 -15.45
N ARG A 144 4.07 4.10 -14.39
CA ARG A 144 3.85 4.94 -13.21
C ARG A 144 5.14 5.23 -12.47
N ALA A 145 5.95 4.22 -12.18
CA ALA A 145 7.25 4.39 -11.51
C ALA A 145 8.17 5.34 -12.29
N GLN A 146 8.22 5.20 -13.62
CA GLN A 146 9.02 6.08 -14.47
C GLN A 146 8.54 7.54 -14.40
N ALA A 147 7.23 7.77 -14.48
CA ALA A 147 6.65 9.10 -14.40
C ALA A 147 6.96 9.78 -13.05
N LEU A 148 6.87 9.03 -11.95
CA LEU A 148 7.20 9.53 -10.61
C LEU A 148 8.71 9.83 -10.47
N SER A 149 9.59 9.00 -11.04
CA SER A 149 11.04 9.25 -11.01
C SER A 149 11.41 10.50 -11.80
N ASP A 150 10.72 10.77 -12.92
CA ASP A 150 10.95 11.97 -13.70
C ASP A 150 10.43 13.21 -12.98
N LEU A 151 9.33 13.10 -12.22
CA LEU A 151 8.84 14.16 -11.34
C LEU A 151 9.85 14.46 -10.22
N ALA A 152 10.31 13.43 -9.50
CA ALA A 152 11.30 13.55 -8.43
C ALA A 152 12.57 14.28 -8.90
N ARG A 153 13.07 13.93 -10.10
CA ARG A 153 14.24 14.56 -10.71
C ARG A 153 14.03 16.03 -11.08
N ARG A 154 12.82 16.42 -11.47
CA ARG A 154 12.52 17.83 -11.78
C ARG A 154 12.45 18.67 -10.52
N GLU A 155 11.83 18.15 -9.46
CA GLU A 155 11.69 18.84 -8.18
C GLU A 155 13.02 18.97 -7.43
N ALA A 156 13.97 18.05 -7.63
CA ALA A 156 15.31 18.13 -7.04
C ALA A 156 16.24 19.20 -7.66
N VAL A 157 15.86 19.81 -8.79
CA VAL A 157 16.67 20.80 -9.53
C VAL A 157 16.19 22.25 -9.26
N VAL A 158 15.09 22.42 -8.53
CA VAL A 158 14.49 23.72 -8.16
C VAL A 158 14.95 24.13 -6.78
#